data_AF-A0A7C5I7V5-F1
#
_entry.id   AF-A0A7C5I7V5-F1
#
_cell.length_a   1.000
_cell.length_b   1.000
_cell.length_c   1.000
_cell.angle_alpha   90.00
_cell.angle_beta   90.00
_cell.angle_gamma   90.00
#
_symmetry.space_group_name_H-M   'P 1'
#
loop_
_entity.id
_entity.type
_entity.pdbx_description
1 polymer ?
#
loop_
_entity_poly.entity_id
_entity_poly.type
_entity_poly.pdbx_seq_one_letter_code
_entity_poly.pdbx_strand_id
1 'polypeptide(L)'
;KLLEAERSAAAAALALNGRPNCTLELDRLDEEHLGAFLQLFMFQTAFMGELLDVNAFDQEGVEMGKRFTFGLMNRPGFENYRQEFEQYEQKRRQTGG
;
A
#
# COMPACT_ATOMS: atom_id res chain seq x y z
N LYS A 1 -14.17 11.58 -27.34
CA LYS A 1 -15.21 12.58 -26.99
C LYS A 1 -16.09 12.12 -25.83
N LEU A 2 -16.73 10.95 -25.89
CA LEU A 2 -17.52 10.42 -24.77
C LEU A 2 -16.68 10.23 -23.49
N LEU A 3 -15.57 9.48 -23.58
CA LEU A 3 -14.72 9.17 -22.41
C LEU A 3 -14.20 10.42 -21.68
N GLU A 4 -13.78 11.45 -22.44
CA GLU A 4 -13.32 12.71 -21.85
C GLU A 4 -14.47 13.49 -21.20
N ALA A 5 -15.66 13.48 -21.80
CA ALA A 5 -16.84 14.09 -21.19
C ALA A 5 -17.21 13.38 -19.88
N GLU A 6 -17.13 12.04 -19.85
CA GLU A 6 -17.37 11.27 -18.63
C GLU A 6 -16.33 11.53 -17.54
N ARG A 7 -15.03 11.57 -17.89
CA ARG A 7 -13.94 11.93 -16.97
C ARG A 7 -14.20 13.28 -16.31
N SER A 8 -14.48 14.29 -17.13
CA SER A 8 -14.70 15.66 -16.66
C SER A 8 -15.98 15.78 -15.81
N ALA A 9 -17.07 15.14 -16.24
CA ALA A 9 -18.32 15.12 -15.47
C ALA A 9 -18.15 14.43 -14.10
N ALA A 10 -17.42 13.31 -14.03
CA ALA A 10 -17.13 12.62 -12.78
C ALA A 10 -16.26 13.47 -11.83
N ALA A 11 -15.21 14.11 -12.35
CA ALA A 11 -14.36 15.01 -11.57
C ALA A 11 -15.15 16.19 -10.99
N ALA A 12 -16.06 16.78 -11.80
CA ALA A 12 -16.95 17.85 -11.35
C ALA A 12 -17.92 17.36 -10.26
N ALA A 13 -18.53 16.18 -10.43
CA ALA A 13 -19.44 15.61 -9.44
C ALA A 13 -18.74 15.36 -8.09
N LEU A 14 -17.50 14.85 -8.10
CA LEU A 14 -16.70 14.68 -6.88
C LEU A 14 -16.42 16.01 -6.19
N ALA A 15 -15.95 17.01 -6.95
CA ALA A 15 -15.63 18.34 -6.43
C ALA A 15 -16.85 19.03 -5.79
N LEU A 16 -18.01 18.97 -6.46
CA LEU A 16 -19.26 19.55 -5.95
C LEU A 16 -19.76 18.87 -4.66
N ASN A 17 -19.36 17.61 -4.42
CA ASN A 17 -19.68 16.87 -3.19
C ASN A 17 -18.55 16.95 -2.14
N GLY A 18 -17.62 17.90 -2.27
CA GLY A 18 -16.54 18.10 -1.31
C GLY A 18 -15.53 16.94 -1.26
N ARG A 19 -15.41 16.16 -2.34
CA ARG A 19 -14.44 15.08 -2.48
C ARG A 19 -13.24 15.58 -3.31
N PRO A 20 -12.06 15.75 -2.70
CA PRO A 20 -10.85 16.14 -3.43
C PRO A 20 -10.54 15.12 -4.53
N ASN A 21 -10.12 15.61 -5.69
CA ASN A 21 -9.66 14.78 -6.79
C ASN A 21 -8.48 15.46 -7.50
N CYS A 22 -7.69 14.65 -8.21
CA CYS A 22 -6.53 15.07 -8.98
C CYS A 22 -6.54 14.32 -10.32
N THR A 23 -6.08 14.97 -11.38
CA THR A 23 -5.85 14.32 -12.68
C THR A 23 -4.37 14.46 -13.03
N LEU A 24 -3.75 13.34 -13.42
CA LEU A 24 -2.45 13.32 -14.08
C LEU A 24 -2.68 12.98 -15.55
N GLU A 25 -2.17 13.80 -16.44
CA GLU A 25 -2.30 13.63 -17.89
C GLU A 25 -0.94 13.24 -18.46
N LEU A 26 -0.92 12.20 -19.30
CA LEU A 26 0.26 11.79 -20.05
C LEU A 26 0.03 12.16 -21.51
N ASP A 27 0.97 12.90 -22.11
CA ASP A 27 0.89 13.33 -23.51
C ASP A 27 0.74 12.14 -24.48
N ARG A 28 1.37 11.01 -24.14
CA ARG A 28 1.33 9.76 -24.90
C ARG A 28 1.64 8.57 -23.98
N LEU A 29 1.23 7.38 -24.41
CA LEU A 29 1.55 6.13 -23.74
C LEU A 29 2.74 5.46 -24.44
N ASP A 30 3.94 5.78 -23.97
CA ASP A 30 5.19 5.15 -24.39
C ASP A 30 6.16 5.02 -23.20
N GLU A 31 7.34 4.44 -23.46
CA GLU A 31 8.34 4.12 -22.44
C GLU A 31 8.87 5.37 -21.73
N GLU A 32 9.01 6.49 -22.45
CA GLU A 32 9.52 7.75 -21.89
C GLU A 32 8.53 8.35 -20.89
N HIS A 33 7.26 8.47 -21.29
CA HIS A 33 6.22 9.09 -20.46
C HIS A 33 5.84 8.19 -19.29
N LEU A 34 5.81 6.86 -19.51
CA LEU A 34 5.60 5.91 -18.42
C LEU A 34 6.76 5.94 -17.43
N GLY A 35 8.01 6.04 -17.89
CA GLY A 35 9.18 6.18 -17.04
C GLY A 35 9.11 7.43 -16.17
N ALA A 36 8.76 8.58 -16.75
CA ALA A 36 8.58 9.84 -16.03
C ALA A 36 7.44 9.76 -15.00
N PHE A 37 6.32 9.12 -15.35
CA PHE A 37 5.19 8.90 -14.46
C PHE A 37 5.58 8.04 -13.24
N LEU A 38 6.30 6.95 -13.46
CA LEU A 38 6.80 6.11 -12.36
C LEU A 38 7.79 6.88 -11.47
N GLN A 39 8.70 7.65 -12.07
CA GLN A 39 9.66 8.48 -11.33
C GLN A 39 8.98 9.50 -10.44
N LEU A 40 7.91 10.14 -10.94
CA LEU A 40 7.09 11.07 -10.17
C LEU A 40 6.52 10.39 -8.91
N PHE A 41 5.93 9.20 -9.03
CA PHE A 41 5.37 8.49 -7.88
C PHE A 41 6.43 7.97 -6.91
N MET A 42 7.60 7.55 -7.41
CA MET A 42 8.73 7.16 -6.55
C MET A 42 9.20 8.35 -5.69
N PHE A 43 9.35 9.53 -6.30
CA PHE A 43 9.70 10.74 -5.55
C PHE A 43 8.60 11.20 -4.61
N GLN A 44 7.33 11.18 -5.04
CA GLN A 44 6.21 11.52 -4.18
C GLN A 44 6.18 10.62 -2.93
N THR A 45 6.43 9.32 -3.09
CA THR A 45 6.48 8.37 -1.98
C THR A 45 7.61 8.69 -1.01
N ALA A 46 8.82 8.97 -1.52
CA ALA A 46 9.96 9.36 -0.70
C ALA A 46 9.68 10.66 0.08
N PHE A 47 9.12 11.68 -0.57
CA PHE A 47 8.77 12.94 0.09
C PHE A 47 7.66 12.78 1.12
N MET A 48 6.66 11.93 0.84
CA MET A 48 5.61 11.64 1.81
C MET A 48 6.13 10.90 3.04
N GLY A 49 7.16 10.05 2.91
CA GLY A 49 7.83 9.45 4.06
C GLY A 49 8.39 10.51 5.00
N GLU A 50 9.19 11.43 4.47
CA GLU A 50 9.75 12.55 5.25
C GLU A 50 8.64 13.43 5.86
N LEU A 51 7.62 13.80 5.07
CA LEU A 51 6.53 14.65 5.53
C LEU A 51 5.71 14.02 6.66
N LEU A 52 5.60 12.70 6.68
CA LEU A 52 4.85 11.93 7.67
C LEU A 52 5.73 11.43 8.83
N ASP A 53 7.04 11.72 8.84
CA ASP A 53 8.01 11.20 9.81
C ASP A 53 8.04 9.66 9.84
N VAL A 54 8.00 9.04 8.65
CA VAL A 54 8.06 7.58 8.44
C VAL A 54 9.16 7.25 7.43
N ASN A 55 9.92 6.18 7.68
CA ASN A 55 10.90 5.71 6.73
C ASN A 55 10.22 5.08 5.49
N ALA A 56 10.29 5.74 4.34
CA ALA A 56 9.71 5.26 3.09
C ALA A 56 10.46 4.05 2.47
N PHE A 57 11.60 3.65 3.03
CA PHE A 57 12.49 2.65 2.45
C PHE A 57 12.65 1.38 3.28
N ASP A 58 11.89 1.23 4.37
CA ASP A 58 11.82 -0.01 5.14
C ASP A 58 10.46 -0.72 5.02
N GLN A 59 10.41 -1.93 5.56
CA GLN A 59 9.22 -2.77 5.54
C GLN A 59 9.15 -3.69 6.77
N GLU A 60 9.34 -3.15 7.98
CA GLU A 60 9.40 -3.99 9.19
C GLU A 60 8.17 -4.90 9.36
N GLY A 61 6.98 -4.40 9.01
CA GLY A 61 5.72 -5.12 9.14
C GLY A 61 5.65 -6.44 8.35
N VAL A 62 6.41 -6.61 7.26
CA VAL A 62 6.34 -7.85 6.45
C VAL A 62 7.18 -8.98 7.04
N GLU A 63 8.22 -8.66 7.81
CA GLU A 63 9.15 -9.66 8.33
C GLU A 63 8.51 -10.54 9.40
N MET A 64 7.63 -9.97 10.22
CA MET A 64 6.89 -10.75 11.22
C MET A 64 5.97 -11.78 10.56
N GLY A 65 5.28 -11.42 9.48
CA GLY A 65 4.45 -12.35 8.70
C GLY A 65 5.26 -13.52 8.15
N LYS A 66 6.48 -13.26 7.64
CA LYS A 66 7.40 -14.31 7.18
C LYS A 66 7.85 -15.23 8.33
N ARG A 67 8.23 -14.66 9.47
CA ARG A 67 8.68 -15.42 10.65
C ARG A 67 7.59 -16.35 11.19
N PHE A 68 6.35 -15.86 11.32
CA PHE A 68 5.21 -16.69 11.70
C PHE A 68 4.94 -17.79 10.67
N THR A 69 4.98 -17.46 9.37
CA THR A 69 4.80 -18.45 8.30
C THR A 69 5.86 -19.56 8.38
N PHE A 70 7.13 -19.22 8.60
CA PHE A 70 8.19 -20.20 8.77
C PHE A 70 8.00 -21.08 10.02
N GLY A 71 7.58 -20.49 11.14
CA GLY A 71 7.25 -21.23 12.35
C GLY A 71 6.10 -22.22 12.13
N LEU A 72 5.01 -21.76 11.49
CA LEU A 72 3.84 -22.60 11.19
C LEU A 72 4.16 -23.73 10.21
N MET A 73 5.10 -23.52 9.29
CA MET A 73 5.59 -24.55 8.35
C MET A 73 6.66 -25.47 8.97
N ASN A 74 6.90 -25.39 10.28
CA ASN A 74 7.86 -26.22 11.02
C ASN A 74 9.31 -26.11 10.49
N ARG A 75 9.71 -24.91 10.05
CA ARG A 75 11.11 -24.67 9.66
C ARG A 75 12.00 -24.68 10.91
N PRO A 76 13.11 -25.45 10.94
CA PRO A 76 14.03 -25.45 12.07
C PRO A 76 14.55 -24.04 12.40
N GLY A 77 14.54 -23.68 13.69
CA GLY A 77 14.98 -22.37 14.20
C GLY A 77 13.89 -21.30 14.29
N PHE A 78 12.63 -21.64 13.99
CA PHE A 78 11.48 -20.74 14.06
C PHE A 78 10.40 -21.20 15.06
N GLU A 79 10.73 -22.14 15.96
CA GLU A 79 9.81 -22.77 16.90
C GLU A 79 9.18 -21.75 17.86
N ASN A 80 9.96 -20.75 18.30
CA ASN A 80 9.47 -19.68 19.18
C ASN A 80 8.37 -18.85 18.50
N TYR A 81 8.53 -18.53 17.22
CA TYR A 81 7.53 -17.77 16.45
C TYR A 81 6.23 -18.57 16.24
N ARG A 82 6.33 -19.89 16.10
CA ARG A 82 5.14 -20.77 16.07
C ARG A 82 4.37 -20.68 17.39
N GLN A 83 5.05 -20.79 18.52
CA GLN A 83 4.43 -20.73 19.84
C GLN A 83 3.78 -19.36 20.09
N GLU A 84 4.47 -18.28 19.73
CA GLU A 84 3.95 -16.92 19.84
C GLU A 84 2.66 -16.74 19.01
N PHE A 85 2.65 -17.25 17.78
CA PHE A 85 1.46 -17.22 16.92
C PHE A 85 0.29 -18.03 17.50
N GLU A 86 0.56 -19.24 18.01
CA GLU A 86 -0.45 -20.09 18.64
C GLU A 86 -1.08 -19.41 19.87
N GLN A 87 -0.28 -18.71 20.69
CA GLN A 87 -0.76 -17.91 21.82
C GLN A 87 -1.62 -16.73 21.37
N TYR A 88 -1.20 -16.02 20.32
CA TYR A 88 -2.01 -14.95 19.71
C TYR A 88 -3.37 -15.48 19.23
N GLU A 89 -3.41 -16.60 18.50
CA GLU A 89 -4.65 -17.20 18.01
C GLU A 89 -5.57 -17.66 19.14
N GLN A 90 -5.02 -18.20 20.23
CA GLN A 90 -5.79 -18.56 21.41
C GLN A 90 -6.43 -17.34 22.05
N LYS A 91 -5.67 -16.25 22.25
CA LYS A 91 -6.21 -14.98 22.77
C LYS A 91 -7.30 -14.44 21.86
N ARG A 92 -7.05 -14.34 20.54
CA ARG A 92 -8.02 -13.83 19.56
C ARG A 92 -9.34 -14.61 19.57
N ARG A 93 -9.27 -15.95 19.70
CA ARG A 93 -10.46 -16.81 19.82
C ARG A 93 -11.21 -16.64 21.14
N GLN A 94 -10.51 -16.28 22.22
CA GLN A 94 -11.11 -16.01 23.53
C GLN A 94 -11.76 -14.63 23.60
N THR A 95 -11.20 -13.62 22.92
CA THR A 95 -11.76 -12.25 22.94
C THR A 95 -12.90 -12.02 21.95
N GLY A 96 -13.18 -12.98 21.06
CA GLY A 96 -14.34 -12.97 20.15
C GLY A 96 -14.23 -11.94 19.03
N GLY A 97 -13.99 -12.44 17.81
CA GLY A 97 -14.33 -11.87 16.49
C GLY A 97 -14.39 -10.35 16.33
#